data_AF-A0AAC9GG62-F1
#
_entry.id   AF-A0AAC9GG62-F1
#
_cell.length_a   1.000
_cell.length_b   1.000
_cell.length_c   1.000
_cell.angle_alpha   90.00
_cell.angle_beta   90.00
_cell.angle_gamma   90.00
#
_symmetry.space_group_name_H-M   'P 1'
#
loop_
_entity.id
_entity.type
_entity.pdbx_description
1 polymer ?
#
loop_
_entity_poly.entity_id
_entity_poly.type
_entity_poly.pdbx_seq_one_letter_code
_entity_poly.pdbx_strand_id
1 'polypeptide(L)'
;MKKIYISMFALSALFFTGCADDFLDVAPTQSIPTSDVELYNTDSGAKTFVTSIYAKFLDWDMSSFGWIGLASITSDDADKGSSPGDTGTDKDVLDALTYNASNPSAESTFIAQYDGINRCNQALNMIPKLDKADPALRERLIGEAKFLRAFMYFTLVKCYGGVPIVDRLQSPTSEEDKKMLLTRKPVAEVYAFIEKDLQEAIAVLPNRSAYAADEKARASKVQLMLY
;
A
#
# COMPACT_ATOMS: atom_id res chain seq x y z
N MET A 1 -17.04 -58.77 -40.67
CA MET A 1 -15.68 -58.47 -40.18
C MET A 1 -15.22 -57.05 -40.50
N LYS A 2 -15.17 -56.59 -41.77
CA LYS A 2 -14.76 -55.21 -42.12
C LYS A 2 -15.55 -54.09 -41.39
N LYS A 3 -16.86 -54.28 -41.17
CA LYS A 3 -17.70 -53.31 -40.44
C LYS A 3 -17.39 -53.22 -38.93
N ILE A 4 -16.89 -54.30 -38.31
CA ILE A 4 -16.54 -54.35 -36.88
C ILE A 4 -15.27 -53.55 -36.62
N TYR A 5 -14.26 -53.66 -37.49
CA TYR A 5 -13.02 -52.89 -37.37
C TYR A 5 -13.22 -51.38 -37.55
N ILE A 6 -14.16 -50.97 -38.43
CA ILE A 6 -14.53 -49.57 -38.61
C ILE A 6 -15.23 -49.02 -37.36
N SER A 7 -16.13 -49.79 -36.75
CA SER A 7 -16.80 -49.42 -35.49
C SER A 7 -15.84 -49.32 -34.32
N MET A 8 -14.83 -50.20 -34.26
CA MET A 8 -13.81 -50.20 -33.21
C MET A 8 -12.85 -49.02 -33.34
N PHE A 9 -12.49 -48.63 -34.56
CA PHE A 9 -11.68 -47.44 -34.84
C PHE A 9 -12.44 -46.13 -34.57
N ALA A 10 -13.73 -46.07 -34.87
CA ALA A 10 -14.58 -44.92 -34.53
C ALA A 10 -14.75 -44.76 -33.01
N LEU A 11 -14.86 -45.87 -32.27
CA LEU A 11 -14.93 -45.86 -30.82
C LEU A 11 -13.60 -45.46 -30.17
N SER A 12 -12.45 -45.83 -30.75
CA SER A 12 -11.13 -45.40 -30.24
C SER A 12 -10.87 -43.91 -30.45
N ALA A 13 -11.44 -43.29 -31.49
CA ALA A 13 -11.29 -41.86 -31.75
C ALA A 13 -12.00 -40.98 -30.69
N LEU A 14 -13.03 -41.50 -30.02
CA LEU A 14 -13.74 -40.82 -28.92
C LEU A 14 -12.93 -40.77 -27.62
N PHE A 15 -11.87 -41.57 -27.48
CA PHE A 15 -11.00 -41.54 -26.29
C PHE A 15 -9.90 -40.47 -26.37
N PHE A 16 -9.72 -39.79 -27.51
CA PHE A 16 -8.73 -38.72 -27.67
C PHE A 16 -9.27 -37.31 -27.40
N THR A 17 -10.55 -37.16 -27.03
CA THR A 17 -11.14 -35.86 -26.63
C THR A 17 -11.13 -35.66 -25.10
N GLY A 18 -10.26 -36.37 -24.39
CA GLY A 18 -10.23 -36.38 -22.92
C GLY A 18 -9.43 -35.22 -22.34
N CYS A 19 -10.14 -34.41 -21.54
CA CYS A 19 -9.67 -33.34 -20.66
C CYS A 19 -8.93 -32.19 -21.36
N ALA A 20 -9.63 -31.06 -21.54
CA ALA A 20 -8.97 -29.79 -21.76
C ALA A 20 -8.23 -29.39 -20.47
N ASP A 21 -6.97 -28.99 -20.61
CA ASP A 21 -6.10 -28.60 -19.47
C ASP A 21 -6.66 -27.39 -18.70
N ASP A 22 -7.58 -26.63 -19.32
CA ASP A 22 -8.21 -25.42 -18.77
C ASP A 22 -9.22 -25.66 -17.62
N PHE A 23 -9.71 -26.89 -17.43
CA PHE A 23 -10.66 -27.21 -16.35
C PHE A 23 -10.05 -27.01 -14.95
N LEU A 24 -8.73 -27.18 -14.83
CA LEU A 24 -8.01 -26.94 -13.57
C LEU A 24 -7.42 -25.52 -13.46
N ASP A 25 -7.33 -24.79 -14.58
CA ASP A 25 -6.80 -23.43 -14.64
C ASP A 25 -7.91 -22.39 -14.45
N VAL A 26 -8.50 -22.38 -13.26
CA VAL A 26 -9.50 -21.37 -12.87
C VAL A 26 -8.78 -20.15 -12.31
N ALA A 27 -8.88 -19.01 -12.99
CA ALA A 27 -8.35 -17.75 -12.49
C ALA A 27 -8.99 -17.42 -11.12
N PRO A 28 -8.21 -16.93 -10.13
CA PRO A 28 -8.75 -16.52 -8.84
C PRO A 28 -9.83 -15.44 -9.04
N THR A 29 -11.03 -15.67 -8.52
CA THR A 29 -12.14 -14.71 -8.64
C THR A 29 -12.18 -13.69 -7.50
N GLN A 30 -11.44 -13.95 -6.42
CA GLN A 30 -11.42 -13.10 -5.23
C GLN A 30 -10.23 -12.12 -5.17
N SER A 31 -9.29 -12.23 -6.10
CA SER A 31 -8.19 -11.28 -6.22
C SER A 31 -7.80 -11.14 -7.69
N ILE A 32 -7.58 -9.90 -8.12
CA ILE A 32 -6.93 -9.66 -9.41
C ILE A 32 -5.43 -9.77 -9.14
N PRO A 33 -4.70 -10.70 -9.78
CA PRO A 33 -3.27 -10.84 -9.55
C PRO A 33 -2.56 -9.54 -9.94
N THR A 34 -1.91 -8.88 -8.99
CA THR A 34 -1.06 -7.72 -9.28
C THR A 34 0.10 -8.07 -10.20
N SER A 35 0.42 -9.36 -10.40
CA SER A 35 1.41 -9.83 -11.36
C SER A 35 0.95 -9.75 -12.81
N ASP A 36 -0.36 -9.68 -13.08
CA ASP A 36 -0.88 -9.58 -14.44
C ASP A 36 -0.89 -8.12 -14.89
N VAL A 37 0.26 -7.67 -15.38
CA VAL A 37 0.47 -6.31 -15.89
C VAL A 37 -0.59 -5.93 -16.91
N GLU A 38 -1.01 -6.87 -17.76
CA GLU A 38 -1.89 -6.59 -18.89
C GLU A 38 -3.30 -6.21 -18.45
N LEU A 39 -3.81 -6.79 -17.35
CA LEU A 39 -5.10 -6.41 -16.76
C LEU A 39 -5.15 -4.94 -16.32
N TYR A 40 -3.99 -4.38 -15.95
CA TYR A 40 -3.89 -3.01 -15.46
C TYR A 40 -3.27 -2.04 -16.47
N ASN A 41 -2.90 -2.49 -17.66
CA ASN A 41 -2.14 -1.71 -18.64
C ASN A 41 -3.03 -0.69 -19.38
N THR A 42 -3.62 0.22 -18.61
CA THR A 42 -4.49 1.32 -19.04
C THR A 42 -4.39 2.47 -18.02
N ASP A 43 -4.84 3.67 -18.38
CA ASP A 43 -4.92 4.80 -17.46
C ASP A 43 -5.75 4.49 -16.19
N SER A 44 -6.87 3.79 -16.36
CA SER A 44 -7.74 3.40 -15.25
C SER A 44 -7.06 2.38 -14.32
N GLY A 45 -6.34 1.42 -14.90
CA GLY A 45 -5.56 0.45 -14.14
C GLY A 45 -4.46 1.14 -13.34
N ALA A 46 -3.70 2.06 -13.96
CA ALA A 46 -2.66 2.84 -13.30
C ALA A 46 -3.23 3.66 -12.12
N LYS A 47 -4.36 4.36 -12.32
CA LYS A 47 -5.03 5.14 -11.27
C LYS A 47 -5.45 4.27 -10.08
N THR A 48 -5.87 3.03 -10.32
CA THR A 48 -6.35 2.12 -9.27
C THR A 48 -5.28 1.83 -8.22
N PHE A 49 -4.01 1.68 -8.63
CA PHE A 49 -2.91 1.48 -7.68
C PHE A 49 -2.81 2.61 -6.66
N VAL A 50 -2.82 3.87 -7.12
CA VAL A 50 -2.70 5.04 -6.23
C VAL A 50 -4.00 5.29 -5.46
N THR A 51 -5.16 5.10 -6.08
CA THR A 51 -6.46 5.17 -5.37
C THR A 51 -6.49 4.19 -4.20
N SER A 52 -5.89 3.00 -4.34
CA SER A 52 -5.80 2.02 -3.26
C SER A 52 -4.92 2.48 -2.08
N ILE A 53 -3.94 3.36 -2.32
CA ILE A 53 -3.13 3.98 -1.27
C ILE A 53 -3.99 5.01 -0.53
N TYR A 54 -4.71 5.89 -1.24
CA TYR A 54 -5.62 6.84 -0.61
C TYR A 54 -6.70 6.15 0.23
N ALA A 55 -7.23 5.02 -0.24
CA ALA A 55 -8.22 4.24 0.50
C ALA A 55 -7.73 3.79 1.88
N LYS A 56 -6.42 3.53 2.06
CA LYS A 56 -5.85 3.17 3.37
C LYS A 56 -6.03 4.25 4.43
N PHE A 57 -6.15 5.52 4.05
CA PHE A 57 -6.39 6.60 5.00
C PHE A 57 -7.81 6.59 5.59
N LEU A 58 -8.72 5.79 5.01
CA LEU A 58 -10.05 5.53 5.55
C LEU A 58 -10.06 4.36 6.54
N ASP A 59 -8.97 3.60 6.64
CA ASP A 59 -8.89 2.48 7.58
C ASP A 59 -8.79 2.99 9.01
N TRP A 60 -9.44 2.26 9.91
CA TRP A 60 -9.52 2.60 11.32
C TRP A 60 -8.14 2.82 11.96
N ASP A 61 -7.21 1.90 11.73
CA ASP A 61 -5.89 1.95 12.37
C ASP A 61 -4.96 3.02 11.76
N MET A 62 -5.29 3.57 10.58
CA MET A 62 -4.48 4.60 9.93
C MET A 62 -4.72 5.99 10.53
N SER A 63 -5.98 6.31 10.86
CA SER A 63 -6.41 7.70 11.14
C SER A 63 -7.32 7.87 12.35
N SER A 64 -7.84 6.78 12.94
CA SER A 64 -8.82 6.85 14.04
C SER A 64 -8.14 6.79 15.40
N PHE A 65 -8.67 6.02 16.36
CA PHE A 65 -8.27 6.13 17.75
C PHE A 65 -6.79 5.83 17.99
N GLY A 66 -6.20 4.82 17.34
CA GLY A 66 -4.76 4.53 17.49
C GLY A 66 -3.91 5.78 17.24
N TRP A 67 -4.10 6.38 16.06
CA TRP A 67 -3.43 7.61 15.65
C TRP A 67 -3.76 8.81 16.55
N ILE A 68 -5.04 9.07 16.86
CA ILE A 68 -5.46 10.18 17.74
C ILE A 68 -4.79 10.06 19.12
N GLY A 69 -4.67 8.83 19.62
CA GLY A 69 -3.96 8.56 20.87
C GLY A 69 -2.51 9.03 20.86
N LEU A 70 -1.78 8.69 19.81
CA LEU A 70 -0.34 9.00 19.68
C LEU A 70 -0.07 10.42 19.22
N ALA A 71 -1.02 11.07 18.54
CA ALA A 71 -0.83 12.37 17.90
C ALA A 71 -1.45 13.53 18.69
N SER A 72 -2.41 13.25 19.59
CA SER A 72 -3.15 14.28 20.32
C SER A 72 -3.30 13.99 21.81
N ILE A 73 -3.57 12.74 22.22
CA ILE A 73 -3.75 12.44 23.66
C ILE A 73 -2.41 12.43 24.41
N THR A 74 -1.33 12.01 23.74
CA THR A 74 0.03 12.13 24.28
C THR A 74 0.60 13.56 24.13
N SER A 75 -0.20 14.52 23.65
CA SER A 75 0.08 15.95 23.75
C SER A 75 -0.86 16.60 24.77
N ASP A 76 -0.77 17.92 24.95
CA ASP A 76 -1.68 18.70 25.80
C ASP A 76 -2.94 19.18 25.07
N ASP A 77 -3.21 18.67 23.86
CA ASP A 77 -4.36 19.07 23.04
C ASP A 77 -5.65 18.31 23.39
N ALA A 78 -5.56 17.12 23.99
CA ALA A 78 -6.71 16.28 24.31
C ALA A 78 -6.45 15.33 25.48
N ASP A 79 -7.48 15.09 26.30
CA ASP A 79 -7.52 14.00 27.29
C ASP A 79 -8.34 12.83 26.73
N LYS A 80 -8.28 11.65 27.37
CA LYS A 80 -9.15 10.49 27.01
C LYS A 80 -10.63 10.88 26.87
N GLY A 81 -11.10 11.80 27.71
CA GLY A 81 -12.44 12.38 27.61
C GLY A 81 -13.61 11.42 27.83
N SER A 82 -13.40 10.22 28.41
CA SER A 82 -14.47 9.23 28.65
C SER A 82 -14.32 8.39 29.93
N SER A 83 -15.37 7.63 30.26
CA SER A 83 -15.46 6.74 31.43
C SER A 83 -14.40 5.62 31.38
N PRO A 84 -13.97 5.08 32.54
CA PRO A 84 -12.99 3.98 32.58
C PRO A 84 -13.35 2.74 31.75
N GLY A 85 -14.65 2.47 31.52
CA GLY A 85 -15.12 1.28 30.79
C GLY A 85 -15.34 1.44 29.28
N ASP A 86 -15.08 2.62 28.71
CA ASP A 86 -15.28 2.87 27.28
C ASP A 86 -14.19 2.23 26.41
N THR A 87 -14.50 2.01 25.13
CA THR A 87 -13.57 1.45 24.14
C THR A 87 -12.32 2.35 23.98
N GLY A 88 -11.19 1.75 23.58
CA GLY A 88 -9.89 2.42 23.65
C GLY A 88 -9.23 2.19 25.02
N THR A 89 -9.03 0.92 25.35
CA THR A 89 -8.57 0.41 26.66
C THR A 89 -7.17 0.88 27.06
N ASP A 90 -6.50 1.65 26.20
CA ASP A 90 -5.15 2.14 26.38
C ASP A 90 -5.04 3.67 26.34
N LYS A 91 -6.17 4.39 26.22
CA LYS A 91 -6.16 5.86 26.15
C LYS A 91 -5.84 6.52 27.47
N ASP A 92 -6.26 5.92 28.57
CA ASP A 92 -5.90 6.34 29.92
C ASP A 92 -4.40 6.24 30.18
N VAL A 93 -3.74 5.18 29.72
CA VAL A 93 -2.28 5.04 29.88
C VAL A 93 -1.49 5.92 28.91
N LEU A 94 -2.05 6.26 27.74
CA LEU A 94 -1.49 7.25 26.82
C LEU A 94 -1.56 8.66 27.42
N ASP A 95 -2.73 9.04 27.93
CA ASP A 95 -2.98 10.32 28.60
C ASP A 95 -2.06 10.49 29.82
N ALA A 96 -1.95 9.46 30.66
CA ALA A 96 -1.03 9.45 31.79
C ALA A 96 0.47 9.32 31.40
N LEU A 97 0.81 9.17 30.12
CA LEU A 97 2.17 8.92 29.61
C LEU A 97 2.87 7.72 30.29
N THR A 98 2.11 6.69 30.65
CA THR A 98 2.60 5.45 31.33
C THR A 98 2.57 4.22 30.43
N TYR A 99 2.32 4.39 29.14
CA TYR A 99 2.29 3.33 28.14
C TYR A 99 3.66 2.66 27.92
N ASN A 100 3.64 1.43 27.41
CA ASN A 100 4.83 0.64 27.14
C ASN A 100 4.80 0.04 25.72
N ALA A 101 5.79 -0.80 25.38
CA ALA A 101 5.93 -1.39 24.05
C ALA A 101 4.75 -2.28 23.61
N SER A 102 3.92 -2.76 24.54
CA SER A 102 2.73 -3.56 24.27
C SER A 102 1.45 -2.72 24.13
N ASN A 103 1.58 -1.39 24.00
CA ASN A 103 0.44 -0.50 23.83
C ASN A 103 -0.27 -0.75 22.48
N PRO A 104 -1.58 -1.08 22.48
CA PRO A 104 -2.32 -1.41 21.26
C PRO A 104 -2.34 -0.30 20.22
N SER A 105 -2.44 0.97 20.62
CA SER A 105 -2.45 2.11 19.69
C SER A 105 -1.12 2.29 18.99
N ALA A 106 -0.02 2.07 19.72
CA ALA A 106 1.33 2.07 19.14
C ALA A 106 1.50 0.92 18.14
N GLU A 107 1.01 -0.28 18.43
CA GLU A 107 1.07 -1.42 17.53
C GLU A 107 0.22 -1.21 16.27
N SER A 108 -1.06 -0.86 16.43
CA SER A 108 -1.98 -0.75 15.30
C SER A 108 -1.58 0.36 14.33
N THR A 109 -1.14 1.51 14.85
CA THR A 109 -0.62 2.60 14.01
C THR A 109 0.61 2.16 13.24
N PHE A 110 1.56 1.46 13.88
CA PHE A 110 2.77 0.98 13.21
C PHE A 110 2.43 0.04 12.05
N ILE A 111 1.56 -0.94 12.29
CA ILE A 111 1.11 -1.90 11.28
C ILE A 111 0.40 -1.18 10.13
N ALA A 112 -0.53 -0.27 10.44
CA ALA A 112 -1.29 0.46 9.43
C ALA A 112 -0.39 1.28 8.49
N GLN A 113 0.61 2.00 9.04
CA GLN A 113 1.55 2.77 8.23
C GLN A 113 2.36 1.86 7.29
N TYR A 114 2.89 0.73 7.78
CA TYR A 114 3.64 -0.21 6.93
C TYR A 114 2.78 -0.91 5.88
N ASP A 115 1.51 -1.21 6.18
CA ASP A 115 0.55 -1.70 5.20
C ASP A 115 0.32 -0.69 4.07
N GLY A 116 0.20 0.60 4.42
CA GLY A 116 0.13 1.69 3.45
C GLY A 116 1.40 1.79 2.59
N ILE A 117 2.57 1.74 3.23
CA ILE A 117 3.89 1.77 2.55
C ILE A 117 4.01 0.60 1.57
N ASN A 118 3.53 -0.59 1.94
CA ASN A 118 3.52 -1.73 1.03
C ASN A 118 2.69 -1.45 -0.24
N ARG A 119 1.54 -0.79 -0.12
CA ARG A 119 0.75 -0.37 -1.31
C ARG A 119 1.47 0.67 -2.15
N CYS A 120 2.18 1.62 -1.52
CA CYS A 120 3.05 2.54 -2.25
C CYS A 120 4.12 1.77 -3.04
N ASN A 121 4.79 0.80 -2.42
CA ASN A 121 5.81 -0.02 -3.09
C ASN A 121 5.23 -0.86 -4.23
N GLN A 122 3.98 -1.34 -4.11
CA GLN A 122 3.28 -2.01 -5.22
C GLN A 122 3.03 -1.06 -6.38
N ALA A 123 2.52 0.15 -6.12
CA ALA A 123 2.30 1.16 -7.14
C ALA A 123 3.61 1.56 -7.84
N LEU A 124 4.69 1.79 -7.08
CA LEU A 124 6.01 2.14 -7.59
C LEU A 124 6.67 1.01 -8.39
N ASN A 125 6.31 -0.24 -8.12
CA ASN A 125 6.77 -1.40 -8.90
C ASN A 125 5.97 -1.59 -10.19
N MET A 126 4.65 -1.36 -10.15
CA MET A 126 3.73 -1.69 -11.23
C MET A 126 3.55 -0.57 -12.26
N ILE A 127 3.34 0.67 -11.84
CA ILE A 127 3.05 1.80 -12.74
C ILE A 127 4.11 1.99 -13.84
N PRO A 128 5.43 1.85 -13.58
CA PRO A 128 6.45 1.94 -14.63
C PRO A 128 6.27 0.92 -15.77
N LYS A 129 5.63 -0.22 -15.50
CA LYS A 129 5.41 -1.33 -16.45
C LYS A 129 4.16 -1.14 -17.33
N LEU A 130 3.30 -0.17 -17.01
CA LEU A 130 2.03 0.07 -17.71
C LEU A 130 2.25 0.95 -18.95
N ASP A 131 2.93 0.43 -19.96
CA ASP A 131 3.37 1.18 -21.15
C ASP A 131 2.23 1.73 -22.04
N LYS A 132 1.02 1.19 -21.93
CA LYS A 132 -0.18 1.71 -22.62
C LYS A 132 -0.89 2.83 -21.86
N ALA A 133 -0.50 3.09 -20.62
CA ALA A 133 -0.99 4.24 -19.86
C ALA A 133 -0.22 5.53 -20.24
N ASP A 134 -0.91 6.65 -20.22
CA ASP A 134 -0.36 7.96 -20.55
C ASP A 134 0.92 8.24 -19.73
N PRO A 135 2.06 8.58 -20.38
CA PRO A 135 3.32 8.79 -19.68
C PRO A 135 3.26 9.88 -18.60
N ALA A 136 2.57 10.99 -18.86
CA ALA A 136 2.46 12.08 -17.90
C ALA A 136 1.59 11.70 -16.69
N LEU A 137 0.52 10.94 -16.94
CA LEU A 137 -0.29 10.34 -15.87
C LEU A 137 0.55 9.39 -15.01
N ARG A 138 1.35 8.51 -15.62
CA ARG A 138 2.22 7.58 -14.88
C ARG A 138 3.23 8.32 -14.01
N GLU A 139 3.88 9.35 -14.55
CA GLU A 139 4.84 10.17 -13.82
C GLU A 139 4.19 10.87 -12.62
N ARG A 140 3.01 11.47 -12.82
CA ARG A 140 2.19 12.05 -11.76
C ARG A 140 1.84 11.04 -10.68
N LEU A 141 1.34 9.86 -11.05
CA LEU A 141 0.92 8.81 -10.12
C LEU A 141 2.09 8.24 -9.31
N ILE A 142 3.28 8.13 -9.91
CA ILE A 142 4.52 7.77 -9.20
C ILE A 142 4.86 8.86 -8.17
N GLY A 143 4.75 10.14 -8.54
CA GLY A 143 4.92 11.26 -7.61
C GLY A 143 3.93 11.21 -6.44
N GLU A 144 2.65 10.94 -6.71
CA GLU A 144 1.63 10.78 -5.65
C GLU A 144 1.98 9.63 -4.70
N ALA A 145 2.40 8.47 -5.23
CA ALA A 145 2.78 7.32 -4.40
C ALA A 145 4.01 7.60 -3.51
N LYS A 146 5.02 8.33 -4.02
CA LYS A 146 6.19 8.75 -3.22
C LYS A 146 5.80 9.74 -2.14
N PHE A 147 4.99 10.74 -2.45
CA PHE A 147 4.49 11.69 -1.45
C PHE A 147 3.74 10.98 -0.32
N LEU A 148 2.83 10.06 -0.64
CA LEU A 148 2.07 9.32 0.36
C LEU A 148 2.97 8.39 1.20
N ARG A 149 3.98 7.77 0.57
CA ARG A 149 4.99 6.97 1.29
C ARG A 149 5.81 7.83 2.25
N ALA A 150 6.25 9.00 1.80
CA ALA A 150 6.95 9.97 2.65
C ALA A 150 6.09 10.43 3.83
N PHE A 151 4.80 10.68 3.62
CA PHE A 151 3.86 11.02 4.69
C PHE A 151 3.75 9.92 5.76
N MET A 152 3.64 8.65 5.34
CA MET A 152 3.58 7.51 6.26
C MET A 152 4.88 7.34 7.05
N TYR A 153 6.04 7.50 6.40
CA TYR A 153 7.33 7.50 7.09
C TYR A 153 7.49 8.68 8.05
N PHE A 154 6.97 9.86 7.70
CA PHE A 154 6.97 11.02 8.59
C PHE A 154 6.15 10.77 9.86
N THR A 155 5.00 10.10 9.73
CA THR A 155 4.24 9.60 10.88
C THR A 155 5.07 8.62 11.72
N LEU A 156 5.69 7.63 11.08
CA LEU A 156 6.51 6.64 11.78
C LEU A 156 7.69 7.27 12.53
N VAL A 157 8.44 8.17 11.92
CA VAL A 157 9.63 8.76 12.56
C VAL A 157 9.25 9.64 13.76
N LYS A 158 8.10 10.33 13.70
CA LYS A 158 7.59 11.12 14.84
C LYS A 158 7.20 10.25 16.03
N CYS A 159 6.55 9.11 15.78
CA CYS A 159 6.02 8.26 16.85
C CYS A 159 7.07 7.28 17.40
N TYR A 160 7.97 6.77 16.57
CA TYR A 160 8.85 5.65 16.92
C TYR A 160 10.35 5.97 16.82
N GLY A 161 10.72 7.17 16.33
CA GLY A 161 12.09 7.51 16.00
C GLY A 161 12.60 6.70 14.81
N GLY A 162 13.81 6.12 14.93
CA GLY A 162 14.40 5.34 13.84
C GLY A 162 13.60 4.06 13.54
N VAL A 163 13.25 3.80 12.29
CA VAL A 163 12.43 2.64 11.86
C VAL A 163 13.05 1.93 10.65
N PRO A 164 12.67 0.68 10.33
CA PRO A 164 13.10 0.03 9.10
C PRO A 164 12.62 0.77 7.85
N ILE A 165 13.50 0.96 6.86
CA ILE A 165 13.14 1.56 5.58
C ILE A 165 12.86 0.42 4.59
N VAL A 166 11.58 0.19 4.32
CA VAL A 166 11.06 -0.76 3.33
C VAL A 166 10.79 -0.01 2.03
N ASP A 167 11.78 -0.03 1.12
CA ASP A 167 11.78 0.79 -0.10
C ASP A 167 11.27 0.06 -1.35
N ARG A 168 11.00 -1.24 -1.23
CA ARG A 168 10.56 -2.14 -2.31
C ARG A 168 9.66 -3.26 -1.80
N LEU A 169 9.13 -4.04 -2.74
CA LEU A 169 8.42 -5.29 -2.43
C LEU A 169 9.40 -6.34 -1.96
N GLN A 170 9.05 -7.02 -0.87
CA GLN A 170 9.83 -8.07 -0.23
C GLN A 170 9.55 -9.44 -0.85
N SER A 171 10.60 -10.26 -0.95
CA SER A 171 10.49 -11.69 -1.16
C SER A 171 10.75 -12.44 0.16
N PRO A 172 9.88 -13.39 0.55
CA PRO A 172 10.09 -14.18 1.77
C PRO A 172 11.35 -15.05 1.73
N THR A 173 11.89 -15.29 0.53
CA THR A 173 13.11 -16.09 0.32
C THR A 173 14.39 -15.26 0.27
N SER A 174 14.31 -13.92 0.24
CA SER A 174 15.50 -13.05 0.25
C SER A 174 15.93 -12.72 1.68
N GLU A 175 17.19 -13.01 1.99
CA GLU A 175 17.79 -12.64 3.28
C GLU A 175 18.00 -11.12 3.38
N GLU A 176 18.27 -10.44 2.27
CA GLU A 176 18.37 -8.98 2.19
C GLU A 176 17.05 -8.30 2.52
N ASP A 177 15.93 -8.84 2.03
CA ASP A 177 14.61 -8.31 2.33
C ASP A 177 14.21 -8.59 3.78
N LYS A 178 14.53 -9.76 4.34
CA LYS A 178 14.38 -10.00 5.79
C LYS A 178 15.16 -8.99 6.61
N LYS A 179 16.42 -8.73 6.23
CA LYS A 179 17.26 -7.74 6.90
C LYS A 179 16.66 -6.33 6.78
N MET A 180 16.14 -5.96 5.62
CA MET A 180 15.46 -4.68 5.38
C MET A 180 14.26 -4.51 6.33
N LEU A 181 13.44 -5.55 6.50
CA LEU A 181 12.24 -5.51 7.36
C LEU A 181 12.58 -5.41 8.86
N LEU A 182 13.70 -6.00 9.28
CA LEU A 182 14.04 -6.15 10.71
C LEU A 182 15.07 -5.14 11.22
N THR A 183 15.76 -4.41 10.32
CA THR A 183 16.83 -3.48 10.72
C THR A 183 16.30 -2.06 10.83
N ARG A 184 16.21 -1.54 12.06
CA ARG A 184 15.89 -0.12 12.30
C ARG A 184 17.00 0.78 11.75
N LYS A 185 16.62 1.81 11.01
CA LYS A 185 17.54 2.85 10.55
C LYS A 185 17.53 4.04 11.51
N PRO A 186 18.65 4.77 11.66
CA PRO A 186 18.68 6.01 12.42
C PRO A 186 17.66 7.03 11.92
N VAL A 187 17.18 7.90 12.81
CA VAL A 187 16.22 8.98 12.50
C VAL A 187 16.68 9.80 11.28
N ALA A 188 17.96 10.15 11.21
CA ALA A 188 18.52 10.92 10.10
C ALA A 188 18.41 10.20 8.74
N GLU A 189 18.58 8.88 8.71
CA GLU A 189 18.41 8.10 7.46
C GLU A 189 16.92 8.05 7.04
N VAL A 190 16.00 8.00 7.99
CA VAL A 190 14.56 8.03 7.71
C VAL A 190 14.15 9.39 7.14
N TYR A 191 14.62 10.50 7.73
CA TYR A 191 14.39 11.84 7.19
C TYR A 191 14.99 12.02 5.79
N ALA A 192 16.22 11.55 5.56
CA ALA A 192 16.83 11.59 4.24
C ALA A 192 16.01 10.82 3.18
N PHE A 193 15.39 9.70 3.58
CA PHE A 193 14.49 8.95 2.70
C PHE A 193 13.19 9.70 2.41
N ILE A 194 12.58 10.32 3.43
CA ILE A 194 11.40 11.19 3.30
C ILE A 194 11.70 12.34 2.33
N GLU A 195 12.79 13.08 2.56
CA GLU A 195 13.19 14.22 1.73
C GLU A 195 13.40 13.82 0.27
N LYS A 196 14.05 12.67 0.03
CA LYS A 196 14.24 12.14 -1.32
C LYS A 196 12.89 11.90 -2.01
N ASP A 197 11.97 11.19 -1.36
CA ASP A 197 10.63 10.92 -1.93
C ASP A 197 9.85 12.22 -2.20
N LEU A 198 9.93 13.20 -1.30
CA LEU A 198 9.30 14.52 -1.47
C LEU A 198 9.91 15.33 -2.62
N GLN A 199 11.24 15.33 -2.76
CA GLN A 199 11.95 16.01 -3.86
C GLN A 199 11.62 15.39 -5.22
N GLU A 200 11.55 14.06 -5.28
CA GLU A 200 11.17 13.35 -6.50
C GLU A 200 9.69 13.57 -6.84
N ALA A 201 8.81 13.65 -5.82
CA ALA A 201 7.39 13.93 -6.03
C ALA A 201 7.12 15.38 -6.47
N ILE A 202 7.74 16.37 -5.84
CA ILE A 202 7.49 17.80 -6.15
C ILE A 202 7.93 18.19 -7.56
N ALA A 203 8.90 17.47 -8.13
CA ALA A 203 9.37 17.66 -9.50
C ALA A 203 8.30 17.36 -10.55
N VAL A 204 7.37 16.44 -10.24
CA VAL A 204 6.42 15.89 -11.21
C VAL A 204 4.95 16.18 -10.90
N LEU A 205 4.64 16.51 -9.64
CA LEU A 205 3.27 16.80 -9.24
C LEU A 205 2.80 18.16 -9.77
N PRO A 206 1.61 18.23 -10.39
CA PRO A 206 1.05 19.50 -10.84
C PRO A 206 0.51 20.32 -9.67
N ASN A 207 0.30 21.62 -9.92
CA ASN A 207 -0.40 22.49 -8.99
C ASN A 207 -1.86 22.04 -8.84
N ARG A 208 -2.46 22.25 -7.66
CA ARG A 208 -3.85 21.88 -7.37
C ARG A 208 -4.85 22.43 -8.40
N SER A 209 -4.59 23.63 -8.92
CA SER A 209 -5.42 24.29 -9.93
C SER A 209 -5.45 23.59 -11.29
N ALA A 210 -4.47 22.73 -11.58
CA ALA A 210 -4.38 21.99 -12.84
C ALA A 210 -5.12 20.64 -12.78
N TYR A 211 -5.59 20.21 -11.60
CA TYR A 211 -6.40 19.00 -11.47
C TYR A 211 -7.85 19.23 -11.92
N ALA A 212 -8.44 18.19 -12.52
CA ALA A 212 -9.88 18.09 -12.72
C ALA A 212 -10.62 18.14 -11.37
N ALA A 213 -11.89 18.55 -11.40
CA ALA A 213 -12.66 18.81 -10.18
C ALA A 213 -12.75 17.59 -9.24
N ASP A 214 -12.88 16.40 -9.81
CA ASP A 214 -12.94 15.10 -9.13
C ASP A 214 -11.58 14.60 -8.62
N GLU A 215 -10.47 15.20 -9.06
CA GLU A 215 -9.10 14.85 -8.64
C GLU A 215 -8.47 15.91 -7.72
N LYS A 216 -9.17 16.97 -7.34
CA LYS A 216 -8.64 18.09 -6.52
C LYS A 216 -8.18 17.70 -5.10
N ALA A 217 -8.56 16.52 -4.63
CA ALA A 217 -8.13 15.97 -3.34
C ALA A 217 -6.82 15.18 -3.43
N ARG A 218 -6.31 14.90 -4.64
CA ARG A 218 -5.03 14.24 -4.84
C ARG A 218 -3.87 15.14 -4.42
N ALA A 219 -2.76 14.51 -4.03
CA ALA A 219 -1.52 15.18 -3.71
C ALA A 219 -1.11 16.11 -4.85
N SER A 220 -0.73 17.33 -4.49
CA SER A 220 -0.39 18.37 -5.45
C SER A 220 0.81 19.15 -4.95
N LYS A 221 1.51 19.86 -5.84
CA LYS A 221 2.73 20.61 -5.51
C LYS A 221 2.57 21.56 -4.30
N VAL A 222 1.40 22.18 -4.16
CA VAL A 222 1.11 23.12 -3.06
C VAL A 222 1.09 22.39 -1.70
N GLN A 223 0.56 21.17 -1.66
CA GLN A 223 0.48 20.38 -0.43
C GLN A 223 1.88 19.99 0.07
N LEU A 224 2.82 19.76 -0.85
CA LEU A 224 4.19 19.38 -0.51
C LEU A 224 5.01 20.52 0.10
N MET A 225 4.66 21.78 -0.17
CA MET A 225 5.38 22.94 0.38
C MET A 225 5.04 23.24 1.85
N LEU A 226 4.13 22.47 2.46
CA LEU A 226 3.72 22.61 3.86
C LEU A 226 4.42 21.63 4.81
N TYR A 227 5.20 20.69 4.27
CA TYR A 227 5.92 19.64 4.99
C TYR A 227 7.42 19.78 4.75
#